data_AF-A0AAV7P4D4-F1
#
_entry.id   AF-A0AAV7P4D4-F1
#
_cell.length_a   1.000
_cell.length_b   1.000
_cell.length_c   1.000
_cell.angle_alpha   90.00
_cell.angle_beta   90.00
_cell.angle_gamma   90.00
#
_symmetry.space_group_name_H-M   'P 1'
#
loop_
_entity.id
_entity.type
_entity.pdbx_description
1 polymer ?
#
loop_
_entity_poly.entity_id
_entity_poly.type
_entity_poly.pdbx_seq_one_letter_code
_entity_poly.pdbx_strand_id
1 'polypeptide(L)'
;MDGGEIPTPEDQILILPAKENVDKLDIILQEIKDSRQAIENRLGSITVELNILKDDQTKLSDRLKQTESTLAEILPTHNKNKTAIERLQQQVEVLQEKTEDVEGCSRRNNVRIITLPEGKEGKDPTRYIEIWLQSIATDRLSVHFVVERAHRIPGRKPIPGAPVRPFIAWILNYRDRDVILQVAREMDPIAP
;
A
#
# COMPACT_ATOMS: atom_id res chain seq x y z
N MET A 1 105.31 -33.48 59.39
CA MET A 1 104.95 -34.71 60.11
C MET A 1 103.44 -34.79 60.03
N ASP A 2 102.81 -35.82 59.50
CA ASP A 2 103.25 -37.08 58.92
C ASP A 2 102.03 -37.61 58.16
N GLY A 3 102.25 -38.47 57.17
CA GLY A 3 101.20 -38.97 56.28
C GLY A 3 100.11 -39.76 57.00
N GLY A 4 98.93 -39.77 56.40
CA GLY A 4 97.83 -40.68 56.73
C GLY A 4 97.05 -40.99 55.46
N GLU A 5 97.05 -42.25 55.08
CA GLU A 5 96.54 -42.84 53.84
C GLU A 5 95.07 -42.56 53.51
N ILE A 6 94.81 -42.55 52.21
CA ILE A 6 93.49 -42.57 51.56
C ILE A 6 92.81 -43.93 51.79
N PRO A 7 91.50 -43.95 52.04
CA PRO A 7 90.65 -45.02 51.53
C PRO A 7 89.62 -44.45 50.55
N THR A 8 89.73 -44.80 49.27
CA THR A 8 88.57 -44.91 48.40
C THR A 8 87.82 -46.17 48.83
N PRO A 9 86.50 -46.10 49.05
CA PRO A 9 85.66 -46.73 48.04
C PRO A 9 84.33 -45.99 47.83
N GLU A 10 83.95 -45.88 46.56
CA GLU A 10 82.66 -46.37 46.06
C GLU A 10 81.62 -46.63 47.16
N ASP A 11 80.76 -45.63 47.37
CA ASP A 11 79.34 -45.75 47.75
C ASP A 11 78.87 -44.37 48.25
N GLN A 12 78.84 -43.39 47.34
CA GLN A 12 77.73 -42.45 47.42
C GLN A 12 76.49 -43.29 47.13
N ILE A 13 75.85 -43.76 48.19
CA ILE A 13 74.49 -44.28 48.14
C ILE A 13 73.68 -43.18 47.48
N LEU A 14 73.49 -43.32 46.16
CA LEU A 14 72.36 -42.75 45.46
C LEU A 14 71.18 -43.25 46.29
N ILE A 15 70.60 -42.39 47.14
CA ILE A 15 69.32 -42.66 47.74
C ILE A 15 68.37 -42.67 46.55
N LEU A 16 68.25 -43.84 45.93
CA LEU A 16 67.27 -44.12 44.91
C LEU A 16 65.93 -43.76 45.53
N PRO A 17 65.13 -42.90 44.89
CA PRO A 17 63.84 -42.53 45.42
C PRO A 17 63.08 -43.80 45.78
N ALA A 18 62.48 -43.82 46.98
CA ALA A 18 61.64 -44.93 47.39
C ALA A 18 60.64 -45.23 46.28
N LYS A 19 60.47 -46.51 45.93
CA LYS A 19 59.68 -46.98 44.77
C LYS A 19 58.30 -46.28 44.68
N GLU A 20 57.68 -46.03 45.83
CA GLU A 20 56.41 -45.31 45.98
C GLU A 20 56.42 -43.85 45.48
N ASN A 21 57.55 -43.12 45.59
CA ASN A 21 57.71 -41.77 45.04
C ASN A 21 57.89 -41.79 43.52
N VAL A 22 58.50 -42.83 42.97
CA VAL A 22 58.62 -43.02 41.52
C VAL A 22 57.24 -43.33 40.92
N ASP A 23 56.46 -44.19 41.57
CA ASP A 23 55.09 -44.53 41.15
C ASP A 23 54.16 -43.28 41.18
N LYS A 24 54.28 -42.41 42.19
CA LYS A 24 53.53 -41.13 42.25
C LYS A 24 53.92 -40.16 41.13
N LEU A 25 55.20 -40.12 40.77
CA LEU A 25 55.72 -39.30 39.67
C LEU A 25 55.19 -39.79 38.31
N ASP A 26 55.12 -41.11 38.10
CA ASP A 26 54.56 -41.69 36.88
C ASP A 26 53.06 -41.40 36.72
N ILE A 27 52.29 -41.44 37.81
CA ILE A 27 50.87 -41.05 37.81
C ILE A 27 50.70 -39.59 37.39
N ILE A 28 51.47 -38.67 37.99
CA ILE A 28 51.41 -37.24 37.64
C ILE A 28 51.80 -37.01 36.18
N LEU A 29 52.83 -37.70 35.68
CA LEU A 29 53.26 -37.59 34.29
C LEU A 29 52.18 -38.09 33.33
N GLN A 30 51.44 -39.13 33.71
CA GLN A 30 50.32 -39.65 32.93
C GLN A 30 49.15 -38.65 32.90
N GLU A 31 48.77 -38.08 34.05
CA GLU A 31 47.71 -37.08 34.16
C GLU A 31 48.01 -35.82 33.34
N ILE A 32 49.28 -35.39 33.31
CA ILE A 32 49.76 -34.26 32.48
C ILE A 32 49.64 -34.58 30.99
N LYS A 33 50.02 -35.79 30.57
CA LYS A 33 49.89 -36.22 29.17
C LYS A 33 48.42 -36.27 28.75
N ASP A 34 47.56 -36.82 29.58
CA ASP A 34 46.12 -36.91 29.33
C ASP A 34 45.49 -35.50 29.25
N SER A 35 45.85 -34.62 30.17
CA SER A 35 45.42 -33.21 30.17
C SER A 35 45.89 -32.47 28.91
N ARG A 36 47.14 -32.67 28.50
CA ARG A 36 47.69 -32.09 27.27
C ARG A 36 46.93 -32.58 26.04
N GLN A 37 46.66 -33.88 25.93
CA GLN A 37 45.90 -34.45 24.83
C GLN A 37 44.47 -33.87 24.78
N ALA A 38 43.82 -33.71 25.94
CA ALA A 38 42.50 -33.10 26.02
C ALA A 38 42.50 -31.63 25.56
N ILE A 39 43.53 -30.86 25.94
CA ILE A 39 43.70 -29.47 25.48
C ILE A 39 43.92 -29.42 23.96
N GLU A 40 44.79 -30.27 23.41
CA GLU A 40 45.05 -30.35 21.96
C GLU A 40 43.76 -30.67 21.18
N ASN A 41 42.95 -31.62 21.67
CA ASN A 41 41.67 -31.97 21.05
C ASN A 41 40.68 -30.79 21.08
N ARG A 42 40.57 -30.07 22.22
CA ARG A 42 39.69 -28.90 22.35
C ARG A 42 40.15 -27.74 21.46
N LEU A 43 41.46 -27.49 21.35
CA LEU A 43 42.03 -26.49 20.44
C LEU A 43 41.76 -26.85 18.98
N GLY A 44 41.83 -28.13 18.63
CA GLY A 44 41.43 -28.64 17.32
C GLY A 44 39.95 -28.31 17.02
N SER A 45 39.05 -28.62 17.95
CA SER A 45 37.61 -28.31 17.82
C SER A 45 37.36 -26.82 17.63
N ILE A 46 37.97 -25.97 18.48
CA ILE A 46 37.83 -24.51 18.40
C ILE A 46 38.34 -23.99 17.04
N THR A 47 39.43 -24.55 16.52
CA THR A 47 39.98 -24.14 15.22
C THR A 47 39.00 -24.46 14.08
N VAL A 48 38.33 -25.61 14.14
CA VAL A 48 37.29 -25.98 13.16
C VAL A 48 36.11 -25.01 13.25
N GLU A 49 35.59 -24.76 14.45
CA GLU A 49 34.48 -23.82 14.68
C GLU A 49 34.80 -22.40 14.22
N LEU A 50 36.03 -21.91 14.48
CA LEU A 50 36.48 -20.60 14.01
C LEU A 50 36.53 -20.49 12.49
N ASN A 51 36.94 -21.56 11.80
CA ASN A 51 36.95 -21.60 10.34
C ASN A 51 35.53 -21.57 9.77
N ILE A 52 34.58 -22.28 10.40
CA ILE A 52 33.16 -22.24 10.03
C ILE A 52 32.60 -20.83 10.22
N LEU A 53 32.83 -20.22 11.38
CA LEU A 53 32.37 -18.85 11.66
C LEU A 53 32.94 -17.84 10.68
N LYS A 54 34.20 -18.00 10.27
CA LYS A 54 34.84 -17.14 9.27
C LYS A 54 34.19 -17.29 7.89
N ASP A 55 33.86 -18.51 7.49
CA ASP A 55 33.17 -18.79 6.22
C ASP A 55 31.74 -18.22 6.23
N ASP A 56 31.03 -18.36 7.35
CA ASP A 56 29.70 -17.77 7.51
C ASP A 56 29.75 -16.24 7.53
N GLN A 57 30.77 -15.64 8.14
CA GLN A 57 31.00 -14.20 8.12
C GLN A 57 31.24 -13.68 6.70
N THR A 58 32.02 -14.40 5.88
CA THR A 58 32.23 -14.02 4.47
C THR A 58 30.94 -14.10 3.67
N LYS A 59 30.16 -15.18 3.83
CA LYS A 59 28.85 -15.33 3.16
C LYS A 59 27.87 -14.22 3.56
N LEU A 60 27.82 -13.85 4.84
CA LEU A 60 26.97 -12.76 5.31
C LEU A 60 27.41 -11.41 4.74
N SER A 61 28.71 -11.16 4.66
CA SER A 61 29.27 -9.94 4.07
C SER A 61 28.89 -9.80 2.59
N ASP A 62 28.95 -10.91 1.83
CA ASP A 62 28.58 -10.89 0.41
C ASP A 62 27.08 -10.70 0.21
N ARG A 63 26.25 -11.35 1.04
CA ARG A 63 24.80 -11.13 1.02
C ARG A 63 24.44 -9.69 1.37
N LEU A 64 25.12 -9.06 2.34
CA LEU A 64 24.90 -7.67 2.71
C LEU A 64 25.19 -6.74 1.53
N LYS A 65 26.33 -6.90 0.86
CA LYS A 65 26.68 -6.11 -0.34
C LYS A 65 25.65 -6.27 -1.46
N GLN A 66 25.18 -7.49 -1.70
CA GLN A 66 24.13 -7.75 -2.68
C GLN A 66 22.85 -6.97 -2.33
N THR A 67 22.41 -7.02 -1.06
CA THR A 67 21.21 -6.30 -0.62
C THR A 67 21.36 -4.79 -0.72
N GLU A 68 22.53 -4.25 -0.40
CA GLU A 68 22.82 -2.82 -0.53
C GLU A 68 22.80 -2.37 -2.00
N SER A 69 23.38 -3.17 -2.91
CA SER A 69 23.34 -2.90 -4.35
C SER A 69 21.92 -2.91 -4.89
N THR A 70 21.13 -3.92 -4.54
CA THR A 70 19.72 -4.01 -4.95
C THR A 70 18.91 -2.83 -4.41
N LEU A 71 19.17 -2.39 -3.17
CA LEU A 71 18.52 -1.22 -2.61
C LEU A 71 18.89 0.06 -3.38
N ALA A 72 20.18 0.24 -3.71
CA ALA A 72 20.66 1.37 -4.48
C ALA A 72 20.02 1.45 -5.89
N GLU A 73 19.70 0.31 -6.50
CA GLU A 73 19.02 0.22 -7.80
C GLU A 73 17.50 0.51 -7.70
N ILE A 74 16.84 0.03 -6.63
CA ILE A 74 15.39 0.16 -6.46
C ILE A 74 14.99 1.57 -6.00
N LEU A 75 15.76 2.20 -5.11
CA LEU A 75 15.41 3.50 -4.51
C LEU A 75 15.13 4.61 -5.53
N PRO A 76 15.95 4.82 -6.59
CA PRO A 76 15.68 5.84 -7.59
C PRO A 76 14.36 5.58 -8.33
N THR A 77 14.08 4.33 -8.66
CA THR A 77 12.85 3.93 -9.34
C THR A 77 11.63 4.12 -8.44
N HIS A 78 11.75 3.75 -7.16
CA HIS A 78 10.71 3.98 -6.17
C HIS A 78 10.38 5.47 -6.02
N ASN A 79 11.40 6.33 -5.91
CA ASN A 79 11.21 7.78 -5.79
C ASN A 79 10.56 8.38 -7.05
N LYS A 80 11.00 7.97 -8.25
CA LYS A 80 10.37 8.39 -9.51
C LYS A 80 8.89 8.00 -9.56
N ASN A 81 8.57 6.77 -9.17
CA ASN A 81 7.20 6.28 -9.14
C ASN A 81 6.35 7.04 -8.13
N LYS A 82 6.90 7.31 -6.93
CA LYS A 82 6.23 8.11 -5.89
C LYS A 82 5.86 9.49 -6.42
N THR A 83 6.82 10.21 -6.99
CA THR A 83 6.57 11.55 -7.56
C THR A 83 5.58 11.50 -8.73
N ALA A 84 5.63 10.48 -9.58
CA ALA A 84 4.67 10.29 -10.67
C ALA A 84 3.25 10.07 -10.14
N ILE A 85 3.08 9.26 -9.08
CA ILE A 85 1.80 9.02 -8.43
C ILE A 85 1.24 10.31 -7.84
N GLU A 86 2.05 11.07 -7.09
CA GLU A 86 1.62 12.35 -6.51
C GLU A 86 1.15 13.34 -7.59
N ARG A 87 1.90 13.44 -8.69
CA ARG A 87 1.50 14.26 -9.85
C ARG A 87 0.20 13.78 -10.49
N LEU A 88 0.03 12.47 -10.68
CA LEU A 88 -1.19 11.91 -11.27
C LEU A 88 -2.41 12.13 -10.37
N GLN A 89 -2.25 12.02 -9.05
CA GLN A 89 -3.32 12.31 -8.09
C GLN A 89 -3.80 13.76 -8.21
N GLN A 90 -2.87 14.72 -8.25
CA GLN A 90 -3.21 16.13 -8.46
C GLN A 90 -3.91 16.37 -9.80
N GLN A 91 -3.44 15.71 -10.87
CA GLN A 91 -4.09 15.82 -12.17
C GLN A 91 -5.51 15.25 -12.17
N VAL A 92 -5.73 14.12 -11.50
CA VAL A 92 -7.05 13.51 -11.36
C VAL A 92 -7.99 14.44 -10.61
N GLU A 93 -7.55 15.04 -9.50
CA GLU A 93 -8.36 15.98 -8.73
C GLU A 93 -8.78 17.19 -9.57
N VAL A 94 -7.84 17.81 -10.28
CA VAL A 94 -8.13 18.95 -11.18
C VAL A 94 -9.07 18.55 -12.31
N LEU A 95 -8.92 17.34 -12.87
CA LEU A 95 -9.81 16.86 -13.93
C LEU A 95 -11.21 16.53 -13.42
N GLN A 96 -11.33 16.04 -12.19
CA GLN A 96 -12.62 15.80 -11.54
C GLN A 96 -13.37 17.12 -11.33
N GLU A 97 -12.72 18.13 -10.77
CA GLU A 97 -13.31 19.47 -10.59
C GLU A 97 -13.76 20.07 -11.93
N LYS A 98 -12.90 20.01 -12.95
CA LYS A 98 -13.26 20.50 -14.30
C LYS A 98 -14.40 19.74 -14.93
N THR A 99 -14.46 18.42 -14.71
CA THR A 99 -15.55 17.58 -15.23
C THR A 99 -16.86 17.93 -14.55
N GLU A 100 -16.85 18.10 -13.23
CA GLU A 100 -18.02 18.53 -12.47
C GLU A 100 -18.51 19.91 -12.93
N ASP A 101 -17.61 20.88 -13.13
CA ASP A 101 -17.97 22.21 -13.64
C ASP A 101 -18.56 22.15 -15.07
N VAL A 102 -17.93 21.39 -15.98
CA VAL A 102 -18.44 21.22 -17.36
C VAL A 102 -19.80 20.51 -17.36
N GLU A 103 -19.98 19.46 -16.56
CA GLU A 103 -21.26 18.79 -16.43
C GLU A 103 -22.33 19.71 -15.84
N GLY A 104 -21.98 20.49 -14.82
CA GLY A 104 -22.85 21.48 -14.19
C GLY A 104 -23.26 22.59 -15.16
N CYS A 105 -22.30 23.13 -15.92
CA CYS A 105 -22.54 24.12 -16.96
C CYS A 105 -23.44 23.55 -18.07
N SER A 106 -23.18 22.32 -18.53
CA SER A 106 -23.95 21.66 -19.58
C SER A 106 -25.40 21.37 -19.15
N ARG A 107 -25.62 21.01 -17.87
CA ARG A 107 -26.94 20.69 -17.33
C ARG A 107 -27.66 21.89 -16.72
N ARG A 108 -27.05 23.07 -16.69
CA ARG A 108 -27.57 24.26 -15.99
C ARG A 108 -28.97 24.65 -16.44
N ASN A 109 -29.27 24.51 -17.72
CA ASN A 109 -30.58 24.87 -18.26
C ASN A 109 -31.58 23.71 -18.31
N ASN A 110 -31.22 22.54 -17.76
CA ASN A 110 -32.10 21.39 -17.75
C ASN A 110 -33.07 21.44 -16.56
N VAL A 111 -34.34 21.14 -16.82
CA VAL A 111 -35.36 20.87 -15.81
C VAL A 111 -35.66 19.39 -15.80
N ARG A 112 -35.60 18.78 -14.61
CA ARG A 112 -35.91 17.36 -14.40
C ARG A 112 -37.27 17.21 -13.74
N ILE A 113 -38.19 16.53 -14.43
CA ILE A 113 -39.59 16.37 -14.05
C ILE A 113 -39.81 14.90 -13.70
N ILE A 114 -40.29 14.63 -12.49
CA ILE A 114 -40.38 13.26 -11.95
C ILE A 114 -41.78 12.70 -12.07
N THR A 115 -42.84 13.51 -11.94
CA THR A 115 -44.23 13.03 -11.81
C THR A 115 -44.99 12.89 -13.12
N LEU A 116 -44.34 13.13 -14.26
CA LEU A 116 -45.05 13.12 -15.55
C LEU A 116 -45.51 11.70 -15.91
N PRO A 117 -46.81 11.43 -16.19
CA PRO A 117 -47.28 10.09 -16.55
C PRO A 117 -46.70 9.61 -17.88
N GLU A 118 -46.38 8.33 -17.96
CA GLU A 118 -45.63 7.79 -19.10
C GLU A 118 -46.50 7.58 -20.35
N GLY A 119 -46.06 8.10 -21.49
CA GLY A 119 -46.76 7.98 -22.76
C GLY A 119 -47.74 9.11 -23.05
N LYS A 120 -47.95 10.05 -22.11
CA LYS A 120 -48.73 11.28 -22.34
C LYS A 120 -48.08 12.21 -23.36
N GLU A 121 -46.76 12.10 -23.54
CA GLU A 121 -45.99 13.01 -24.39
C GLU A 121 -46.21 12.79 -25.88
N GLY A 122 -46.76 11.64 -26.27
CA GLY A 122 -47.05 11.30 -27.65
C GLY A 122 -45.79 11.18 -28.51
N LYS A 123 -45.89 11.61 -29.77
CA LYS A 123 -44.80 11.51 -30.77
C LYS A 123 -43.79 12.67 -30.68
N ASP A 124 -44.20 13.80 -30.10
CA ASP A 124 -43.37 15.00 -29.95
C ASP A 124 -43.27 15.40 -28.47
N PRO A 125 -42.31 14.84 -27.73
CA PRO A 125 -42.15 15.13 -26.31
C PRO A 125 -41.72 16.57 -26.03
N THR A 126 -41.01 17.20 -26.97
CA THR A 126 -40.55 18.60 -26.82
C THR A 126 -41.74 19.53 -26.89
N ARG A 127 -42.60 19.39 -27.90
CA ARG A 127 -43.78 20.26 -28.01
C ARG A 127 -44.77 20.05 -26.88
N TYR A 128 -44.96 18.80 -26.45
CA TYR A 128 -45.83 18.49 -25.32
C TYR A 128 -45.38 19.22 -24.06
N ILE A 129 -44.09 19.14 -23.71
CA ILE A 129 -43.61 19.74 -22.46
C ILE A 129 -43.57 21.25 -22.52
N GLU A 130 -43.30 21.82 -23.69
CA GLU A 130 -43.33 23.27 -23.90
C GLU A 130 -44.73 23.83 -23.60
N ILE A 131 -45.78 23.21 -24.14
CA ILE A 131 -47.18 23.60 -23.89
C ILE A 131 -47.54 23.39 -22.40
N TRP A 132 -47.13 22.28 -21.81
CA TRP A 132 -47.41 21.98 -20.40
C TRP A 132 -46.75 23.00 -19.46
N LEU A 133 -45.47 23.33 -19.68
CA LEU A 133 -44.76 24.35 -18.89
C LEU A 133 -45.37 25.74 -19.08
N GLN A 134 -45.76 26.09 -20.31
CA GLN A 134 -46.49 27.32 -20.58
C GLN A 134 -47.80 27.37 -19.80
N SER A 135 -48.54 26.27 -19.67
CA SER A 135 -49.80 26.25 -18.91
C SER A 135 -49.63 26.43 -17.40
N ILE A 136 -48.45 26.07 -16.86
CA ILE A 136 -48.14 26.15 -15.43
C ILE A 136 -47.62 27.53 -15.04
N ALA A 137 -46.79 28.13 -15.90
CA ALA A 137 -46.08 29.37 -15.62
C ALA A 137 -46.53 30.53 -16.53
N THR A 138 -47.72 30.43 -17.14
CA THR A 138 -48.27 31.27 -18.23
C THR A 138 -47.83 32.73 -18.18
N ASP A 139 -48.09 33.43 -17.08
CA ASP A 139 -47.89 34.89 -16.99
C ASP A 139 -46.47 35.30 -16.56
N ARG A 140 -45.61 34.32 -16.27
CA ARG A 140 -44.27 34.54 -15.72
C ARG A 140 -43.14 34.18 -16.68
N LEU A 141 -43.44 33.42 -17.73
CA LEU A 141 -42.46 33.05 -18.77
C LEU A 141 -42.26 34.18 -19.77
N SER A 142 -41.11 34.17 -20.44
CA SER A 142 -40.85 35.09 -21.54
C SER A 142 -41.76 34.83 -22.74
N VAL A 143 -42.04 35.88 -23.52
CA VAL A 143 -42.82 35.80 -24.78
C VAL A 143 -42.18 34.84 -25.79
N HIS A 144 -40.87 34.61 -25.68
CA HIS A 144 -40.09 33.73 -26.53
C HIS A 144 -39.63 32.46 -25.79
N PHE A 145 -40.44 31.97 -24.86
CA PHE A 145 -40.16 30.71 -24.17
C PHE A 145 -40.05 29.55 -25.17
N VAL A 146 -38.92 28.85 -25.14
CA VAL A 146 -38.61 27.73 -26.03
C VAL A 146 -37.96 26.61 -25.24
N VAL A 147 -38.41 25.38 -25.51
CA VAL A 147 -37.75 24.14 -25.09
C VAL A 147 -36.96 23.61 -26.28
N GLU A 148 -35.63 23.54 -26.16
CA GLU A 148 -34.76 23.09 -27.27
C GLU A 148 -34.87 21.59 -27.51
N ARG A 149 -34.95 20.82 -26.43
CA ARG A 149 -35.02 19.36 -26.49
C ARG A 149 -35.69 18.82 -25.25
N ALA A 150 -36.55 17.82 -25.42
CA ALA A 150 -37.08 17.09 -24.28
C ALA A 150 -37.11 15.58 -24.51
N HIS A 151 -36.80 14.82 -23.47
CA HIS A 151 -36.77 13.36 -23.54
C HIS A 151 -36.87 12.73 -22.15
N ARG A 152 -37.35 11.48 -22.08
CA ARG A 152 -37.20 10.64 -20.89
C ARG A 152 -35.76 10.14 -20.78
N ILE A 153 -35.30 9.90 -19.56
CA ILE A 153 -34.05 9.19 -19.33
C ILE A 153 -34.08 7.85 -20.09
N PRO A 154 -33.02 7.53 -20.87
CA PRO A 154 -32.93 6.26 -21.58
C PRO A 154 -33.10 5.06 -20.65
N GLY A 155 -33.88 4.07 -21.07
CA GLY A 155 -34.17 2.88 -20.26
C GLY A 155 -35.40 2.12 -20.77
N ARG A 156 -35.61 0.92 -20.23
CA ARG A 156 -36.83 0.15 -20.50
C ARG A 156 -38.03 0.87 -19.89
N LYS A 157 -39.17 0.81 -20.57
CA LYS A 157 -40.44 1.32 -20.03
C LYS A 157 -40.75 0.57 -18.71
N PRO A 158 -41.00 1.28 -17.60
CA PRO A 158 -41.38 0.66 -16.34
C PRO A 158 -42.70 -0.10 -16.48
N ILE A 159 -42.81 -1.15 -15.67
CA ILE A 159 -44.02 -1.99 -15.55
C ILE A 159 -45.14 -1.13 -14.94
N PRO A 160 -46.43 -1.36 -15.27
CA PRO A 160 -47.52 -0.68 -14.60
C PRO A 160 -47.39 -0.75 -13.07
N GLY A 161 -47.42 0.40 -12.39
CA GLY A 161 -47.25 0.51 -10.93
C GLY A 161 -45.81 0.77 -10.46
N ALA A 162 -44.80 0.65 -11.32
CA ALA A 162 -43.44 1.07 -11.01
C ALA A 162 -43.25 2.58 -11.22
N PRO A 163 -42.22 3.21 -10.59
CA PRO A 163 -41.95 4.63 -10.74
C PRO A 163 -41.73 5.05 -12.19
N VAL A 164 -42.35 6.17 -12.59
CA VAL A 164 -42.19 6.72 -13.94
C VAL A 164 -40.76 7.22 -14.16
N ARG A 165 -40.24 7.10 -15.39
CA ARG A 165 -38.87 7.56 -15.71
C ARG A 165 -38.81 9.08 -15.66
N PRO A 166 -37.78 9.71 -15.08
CA PRO A 166 -37.69 11.16 -15.12
C PRO A 166 -37.64 11.70 -16.55
N PHE A 167 -38.29 12.84 -16.75
CA PHE A 167 -38.33 13.57 -18.00
C PHE A 167 -37.40 14.79 -17.90
N ILE A 168 -36.55 14.99 -18.91
CA ILE A 168 -35.58 16.07 -18.96
C ILE A 168 -35.99 17.02 -20.09
N ALA A 169 -36.18 18.29 -19.74
CA ALA A 169 -36.41 19.37 -20.69
C ALA A 169 -35.25 20.35 -20.65
N TRP A 170 -34.63 20.61 -21.81
CA TRP A 170 -33.60 21.62 -21.96
C TRP A 170 -34.25 22.93 -22.39
N ILE A 171 -34.21 23.92 -21.50
CA ILE A 171 -34.78 25.26 -21.72
C ILE A 171 -33.74 26.15 -22.40
N LEU A 172 -34.14 26.91 -23.42
CA LEU A 172 -33.22 27.78 -24.15
C LEU A 172 -32.62 28.88 -23.23
N ASN A 173 -33.44 29.51 -22.40
CA ASN A 173 -33.04 30.64 -21.56
C ASN A 173 -33.04 30.25 -20.07
N TYR A 174 -31.93 30.53 -19.37
CA TYR A 174 -31.78 30.23 -17.94
C TYR A 174 -32.80 30.97 -17.07
N ARG A 175 -33.26 32.16 -17.48
CA ARG A 175 -34.25 32.94 -16.73
C ARG A 175 -35.60 32.24 -16.70
N ASP A 176 -36.04 31.70 -17.84
CA ASP A 176 -37.27 30.93 -17.91
C ASP A 176 -37.15 29.64 -17.11
N ARG A 177 -35.98 28.98 -17.14
CA ARG A 177 -35.67 27.82 -16.28
C ARG A 177 -35.82 28.17 -14.81
N ASP A 178 -35.24 29.29 -14.36
CA ASP A 178 -35.32 29.73 -12.96
C ASP A 178 -36.75 30.04 -12.54
N VAL A 179 -37.52 30.70 -13.41
CA VAL A 179 -38.95 30.96 -13.19
C VAL A 179 -39.72 29.65 -13.04
N ILE A 180 -39.50 28.66 -13.92
CA ILE A 180 -40.14 27.34 -13.81
C ILE A 180 -39.83 26.69 -12.46
N LEU A 181 -38.56 26.69 -12.05
CA LEU A 181 -38.16 26.11 -10.77
C LEU A 181 -38.74 26.88 -9.58
N GLN A 182 -38.87 28.20 -9.69
CA GLN A 182 -39.48 29.03 -8.65
C GLN A 182 -40.98 28.73 -8.54
N VAL A 183 -41.70 28.72 -9.66
CA VAL A 183 -43.13 28.36 -9.71
C VAL A 183 -43.35 26.96 -9.12
N ALA A 184 -42.48 25.99 -9.46
CA ALA A 184 -42.56 24.65 -8.90
C ALA A 184 -42.29 24.57 -7.39
N ARG A 185 -41.57 25.53 -6.79
CA ARG A 185 -41.38 25.63 -5.33
C ARG A 185 -42.56 26.31 -4.63
N GLU A 186 -43.21 27.24 -5.32
CA GLU A 186 -44.39 27.95 -4.82
C GLU A 186 -45.64 27.07 -4.90
N MET A 187 -45.71 26.20 -5.90
CA MET A 187 -46.72 25.16 -5.97
C MET A 187 -46.41 24.08 -4.91
N ASP A 188 -47.37 23.82 -4.02
CA ASP A 188 -47.38 22.62 -3.16
C ASP A 188 -47.23 21.38 -4.06
N PRO A 189 -46.68 20.23 -3.59
CA PRO A 189 -46.23 19.17 -4.47
C PRO A 189 -47.33 18.81 -5.45
N ILE A 190 -47.07 19.05 -6.73
CA ILE A 190 -48.02 18.83 -7.82
C ILE A 190 -48.36 17.34 -7.79
N ALA A 191 -49.50 17.02 -7.16
CA ALA A 191 -50.09 15.71 -7.17
C ALA A 191 -50.40 15.34 -8.63
N PRO A 192 -50.23 14.06 -9.01
CA PRO A 192 -50.34 13.59 -10.39
C PRO A 192 -51.68 13.89 -11.06
#